data_AF-A0AAN8ZZF2-F1
#
_entry.id   AF-A0AAN8ZZF2-F1
#
_cell.length_a   1.000
_cell.length_b   1.000
_cell.length_c   1.000
_cell.angle_alpha   90.00
_cell.angle_beta   90.00
_cell.angle_gamma   90.00
#
_symmetry.space_group_name_H-M   'P 1'
#
loop_
_entity.id
_entity.type
_entity.pdbx_description
1 polymer ?
#
loop_
_entity_poly.entity_id
_entity_poly.type
_entity_poly.pdbx_seq_one_letter_code
_entity_poly.pdbx_strand_id
1 'polypeptide(L)'
;SDALQKNQEVEFERNSERFVFLKWGAQALKNMLIVPPGSGIVHQVNLEYLARVVFDKDNLLFPDSLVGTDSHTTMINGLGVVGWGVGGIEAEAVMLGQAVSMVLPKVVGYRITGTLSPLATSTDVVLTITKHLRQVGVVGKFVEFYGPGVEQLSLADRATISNMCPEYGATIGFFPVDDITIGYLRQTNREEKKIAQIEAYLKAVKMYRNFADASQDPVFSEIVEMDLGDVVPSVSGPKRPHDRVSVSDLRDDFLQCLGSKLRVELRSVVFSWTLLDKGQD
;
A
#
# COMPACT_ATOMS: atom_id res chain seq x y z
N SER A 1 4.10 29.34 -16.24
CA SER A 1 3.88 28.08 -16.99
C SER A 1 5.16 27.25 -17.12
N ASP A 2 6.16 27.50 -16.28
CA ASP A 2 7.51 26.90 -16.29
C ASP A 2 7.87 26.24 -14.95
N ALA A 3 6.90 26.09 -14.04
CA ALA A 3 7.12 25.59 -12.68
C ALA A 3 7.69 24.16 -12.64
N LEU A 4 7.22 23.26 -13.52
CA LEU A 4 7.73 21.89 -13.62
C LEU A 4 9.23 21.89 -13.94
N GLN A 5 9.62 22.62 -14.98
CA GLN A 5 11.01 22.73 -15.39
C GLN A 5 11.88 23.33 -14.29
N LYS A 6 11.44 24.45 -13.68
CA LYS A 6 12.16 25.10 -12.58
C LYS A 6 12.36 24.17 -11.38
N ASN A 7 11.34 23.39 -11.02
CA ASN A 7 11.45 22.43 -9.93
C ASN A 7 12.45 21.32 -10.24
N GLN A 8 12.45 20.80 -11.47
CA GLN A 8 13.41 19.77 -11.92
C GLN A 8 14.85 20.28 -11.96
N GLU A 9 15.06 21.52 -12.41
CA GLU A 9 16.37 22.18 -12.41
C GLU A 9 16.92 22.31 -10.99
N VAL A 10 16.10 22.81 -10.05
CA VAL A 10 16.47 22.94 -8.64
C VAL A 10 16.70 21.59 -7.97
N GLU A 11 15.90 20.56 -8.30
CA GLU A 11 16.10 19.20 -7.81
C GLU A 11 17.45 18.64 -8.25
N PHE A 12 17.81 18.80 -9.53
CA PHE A 12 19.08 18.32 -10.07
C PHE A 12 20.28 19.08 -9.50
N GLU A 13 20.18 20.41 -9.39
CA GLU A 13 21.24 21.23 -8.80
C GLU A 13 21.56 20.79 -7.36
N ARG A 14 20.53 20.57 -6.54
CA ARG A 14 20.68 20.20 -5.12
C ARG A 14 21.13 18.75 -4.89
N ASN A 15 20.86 17.85 -5.83
CA ASN A 15 21.06 16.41 -5.62
C ASN A 15 22.01 15.75 -6.63
N SER A 16 22.75 16.54 -7.41
CA SER A 16 23.65 16.06 -8.48
C SER A 16 24.59 14.95 -8.01
N GLU A 17 25.27 15.12 -6.87
CA GLU A 17 26.17 14.10 -6.30
C GLU A 17 25.44 12.79 -5.97
N ARG A 18 24.26 12.88 -5.35
CA ARG A 18 23.42 11.70 -5.00
C ARG A 18 22.97 10.97 -6.26
N PHE A 19 22.57 11.69 -7.31
CA PHE A 19 22.16 11.07 -8.57
C PHE A 19 23.33 10.40 -9.28
N VAL A 20 24.53 11.00 -9.26
CA VAL A 20 25.74 10.38 -9.81
C VAL A 20 26.10 9.12 -9.03
N PHE A 21 26.03 9.15 -7.69
CA PHE A 21 26.30 8.00 -6.85
C PHE A 21 25.32 6.84 -7.12
N LEU A 22 24.02 7.11 -7.18
CA LEU A 22 23.02 6.09 -7.52
C LEU A 22 23.26 5.53 -8.92
N LYS A 23 23.52 6.39 -9.91
CA LYS A 23 23.82 5.97 -11.28
C LYS A 23 25.05 5.07 -11.35
N TRP A 24 26.11 5.38 -10.60
CA TRP A 24 27.26 4.50 -10.46
C TRP A 24 26.85 3.14 -9.87
N GLY A 25 26.03 3.14 -8.81
CA GLY A 25 25.54 1.91 -8.18
C GLY A 25 24.82 0.98 -9.16
N ALA A 26 23.95 1.54 -10.01
CA ALA A 26 23.25 0.77 -11.04
C ALA A 26 24.16 0.18 -12.12
N GLN A 27 25.35 0.77 -12.32
CA GLN A 27 26.36 0.24 -13.24
C GLN A 27 27.28 -0.79 -12.57
N ALA A 28 27.57 -0.59 -11.28
CA ALA A 28 28.48 -1.42 -10.52
C ALA A 28 27.84 -2.72 -10.01
N LEU A 29 26.53 -2.70 -9.73
CA LEU A 29 25.80 -3.82 -9.13
C LEU A 29 24.90 -4.52 -10.15
N LYS A 30 24.86 -5.85 -10.08
CA LYS A 30 23.90 -6.66 -10.84
C LYS A 30 22.50 -6.50 -10.23
N ASN A 31 21.48 -6.62 -11.07
CA ASN A 31 20.06 -6.55 -10.66
C ASN A 31 19.62 -5.22 -10.04
N MET A 32 20.36 -4.14 -10.28
CA MET A 32 19.99 -2.78 -9.86
C MET A 32 19.48 -1.99 -11.06
N LEU A 33 18.17 -1.72 -11.07
CA LEU A 33 17.53 -0.83 -12.03
C LEU A 33 17.21 0.50 -11.34
N ILE A 34 17.53 1.61 -12.01
CA ILE A 34 17.13 2.95 -11.55
C ILE A 34 16.11 3.52 -12.53
N VAL A 35 14.99 3.97 -11.97
CA VAL A 35 14.04 4.85 -12.66
C VAL A 35 14.53 6.29 -12.47
N PRO A 36 14.79 7.04 -13.56
CA PRO A 36 15.38 8.37 -13.45
C PRO A 36 14.38 9.40 -12.88
N PRO A 37 14.86 10.52 -12.32
CA PRO A 37 14.00 11.61 -11.84
C PRO A 37 13.02 12.10 -12.89
N GLY A 38 11.83 12.54 -12.46
CA GLY A 38 10.77 13.01 -13.36
C GLY A 38 9.97 11.90 -14.08
N SER A 39 10.22 10.62 -13.80
CA SER A 39 9.52 9.48 -14.41
C SER A 39 8.25 9.03 -13.66
N GLY A 40 7.83 9.79 -12.65
CA GLY A 40 6.69 9.46 -11.79
C GLY A 40 7.09 9.11 -10.35
N ILE A 41 6.11 8.67 -9.57
CA ILE A 41 6.28 8.30 -8.16
C ILE A 41 6.46 6.79 -8.06
N VAL A 42 7.33 6.35 -7.14
CA VAL A 42 7.77 4.95 -7.00
C VAL A 42 6.63 3.93 -7.03
N HIS A 43 5.55 4.15 -6.28
CA HIS A 43 4.47 3.16 -6.16
C HIS A 43 3.59 3.08 -7.41
N GLN A 44 3.36 4.20 -8.09
CA GLN A 44 2.65 4.23 -9.36
C GLN A 44 3.47 3.58 -10.46
N VAL A 45 4.76 3.92 -10.55
CA VAL A 45 5.69 3.26 -11.49
C VAL A 45 5.82 1.77 -11.17
N ASN A 46 5.77 1.39 -9.89
CA ASN A 46 5.75 -0.02 -9.52
C ASN A 46 4.52 -0.71 -10.09
N LEU A 47 3.33 -0.17 -9.82
CA LEU A 47 2.07 -0.75 -10.23
C LEU A 47 1.90 -0.82 -11.76
N GLU A 48 2.31 0.22 -12.48
CA GLU A 48 2.15 0.33 -13.94
C GLU A 48 3.30 -0.33 -14.73
N TYR A 49 4.51 -0.34 -14.19
CA TYR A 49 5.71 -0.70 -14.96
C TYR A 49 6.61 -1.77 -14.33
N LEU A 50 6.86 -1.75 -13.01
CA LEU A 50 7.80 -2.71 -12.42
C LEU A 50 7.13 -4.02 -12.02
N ALA A 51 5.89 -4.04 -11.56
CA ALA A 51 5.23 -5.25 -11.07
C ALA A 51 5.17 -6.34 -12.14
N ARG A 52 5.49 -7.57 -11.72
CA ARG A 52 5.47 -8.76 -12.57
C ARG A 52 4.24 -9.62 -12.32
N VAL A 53 3.67 -9.56 -11.12
CA VAL A 53 2.57 -10.42 -10.62
C VAL A 53 2.98 -11.89 -10.49
N VAL A 54 3.61 -12.47 -11.51
CA VAL A 54 4.27 -13.77 -11.48
C VAL A 54 5.64 -13.60 -12.14
N PHE A 55 6.69 -14.04 -11.45
CA PHE A 55 8.02 -14.15 -12.05
C PHE A 55 8.14 -15.41 -12.89
N ASP A 56 8.86 -15.29 -14.00
CA ASP A 56 9.39 -16.41 -14.77
C ASP A 56 10.91 -16.32 -14.73
N LYS A 57 11.54 -17.19 -13.93
CA LYS A 57 12.99 -17.20 -13.73
C LYS A 57 13.47 -18.64 -13.64
N ASP A 58 14.49 -18.97 -14.43
CA ASP A 58 15.12 -20.29 -14.44
C ASP A 58 14.11 -21.45 -14.63
N ASN A 59 13.10 -21.23 -15.49
CA ASN A 59 11.96 -22.12 -15.74
C ASN A 59 11.07 -22.38 -14.50
N LEU A 60 11.12 -21.50 -13.50
CA LEU A 60 10.25 -21.53 -12.33
C LEU A 60 9.30 -20.34 -12.36
N LEU A 61 8.01 -20.66 -12.16
CA LEU A 61 6.97 -19.67 -11.96
C LEU A 61 6.67 -19.54 -10.47
N PHE A 62 6.70 -18.31 -9.95
CA PHE A 62 6.37 -17.99 -8.57
C PHE A 62 5.73 -16.60 -8.45
N PRO A 63 4.88 -16.36 -7.44
CA PRO A 63 4.22 -15.07 -7.28
C PRO A 63 5.24 -13.96 -7.03
N ASP A 64 4.96 -12.79 -7.58
CA ASP A 64 5.69 -11.57 -7.25
C ASP A 64 5.47 -11.21 -5.77
N SER A 65 6.54 -10.82 -5.11
CA SER A 65 6.53 -10.29 -3.74
C SER A 65 7.73 -9.37 -3.53
N LEU A 66 7.58 -8.37 -2.67
CA LEU A 66 8.68 -7.45 -2.36
C LEU A 66 8.60 -6.86 -0.95
N VAL A 67 9.74 -6.36 -0.49
CA VAL A 67 9.79 -5.33 0.56
C VAL A 67 10.40 -4.07 -0.03
N GLY A 68 9.96 -2.91 0.43
CA GLY A 68 10.46 -1.62 -0.03
C GLY A 68 10.88 -0.72 1.13
N THR A 69 11.79 0.22 0.88
CA THR A 69 12.24 1.19 1.90
C THR A 69 11.28 2.38 2.04
N ASP A 70 9.99 2.14 1.83
CA ASP A 70 8.92 3.13 1.87
C ASP A 70 7.67 2.47 2.48
N SER A 71 7.00 3.14 3.41
CA SER A 71 5.85 2.57 4.12
C SER A 71 4.69 2.20 3.20
N HIS A 72 4.51 2.95 2.12
CA HIS A 72 3.39 2.82 1.18
C HIS A 72 3.67 1.83 0.05
N THR A 73 4.77 1.05 0.13
CA THR A 73 5.01 -0.11 -0.75
C THR A 73 3.80 -1.07 -0.79
N THR A 74 2.98 -1.06 0.27
CA THR A 74 1.70 -1.76 0.34
C THR A 74 0.71 -1.40 -0.77
N MET A 75 0.85 -0.27 -1.48
CA MET A 75 0.03 0.07 -2.65
C MET A 75 -0.04 -1.07 -3.67
N ILE A 76 1.05 -1.83 -3.81
CA ILE A 76 1.14 -2.95 -4.76
C ILE A 76 0.23 -4.13 -4.39
N ASN A 77 -0.24 -4.21 -3.15
CA ASN A 77 -1.14 -5.27 -2.70
C ASN A 77 -2.51 -5.20 -3.38
N GLY A 78 -2.89 -4.04 -3.92
CA GLY A 78 -4.08 -3.88 -4.77
C GLY A 78 -3.99 -4.62 -6.11
N LEU A 79 -2.78 -4.96 -6.56
CA LEU A 79 -2.49 -5.75 -7.75
C LEU A 79 -2.33 -7.26 -7.43
N GLY A 80 -2.54 -7.68 -6.18
CA GLY A 80 -2.33 -9.07 -5.75
C GLY A 80 -0.88 -9.45 -5.55
N VAL A 81 0.02 -8.48 -5.41
CA VAL A 81 1.42 -8.68 -5.06
C VAL A 81 1.60 -8.47 -3.55
N VAL A 82 2.15 -9.45 -2.86
CA VAL A 82 2.42 -9.33 -1.42
C VAL A 82 3.67 -8.47 -1.21
N GLY A 83 3.52 -7.34 -0.54
CA GLY A 83 4.67 -6.49 -0.20
C GLY A 83 4.36 -5.34 0.75
N TRP A 84 5.38 -4.90 1.49
CA TRP A 84 5.24 -3.90 2.53
C TRP A 84 6.54 -3.11 2.75
N GLY A 85 6.43 -2.03 3.51
CA GLY A 85 7.55 -1.18 3.88
C GLY A 85 8.43 -1.76 4.99
N VAL A 86 9.74 -1.66 4.84
CA VAL A 86 10.76 -2.05 5.83
C VAL A 86 11.82 -0.96 5.97
N GLY A 87 12.68 -1.06 6.98
CA GLY A 87 13.85 -0.19 7.12
C GLY A 87 14.93 -0.48 6.07
N GLY A 88 15.84 0.48 5.88
CA GLY A 88 16.92 0.35 4.89
C GLY A 88 17.86 -0.83 5.17
N ILE A 89 18.12 -1.13 6.45
CA ILE A 89 18.99 -2.24 6.86
C ILE A 89 18.33 -3.58 6.53
N GLU A 90 17.03 -3.72 6.80
CA GLU A 90 16.27 -4.93 6.44
C GLU A 90 16.22 -5.12 4.93
N ALA A 91 16.01 -4.06 4.15
CA ALA A 91 16.03 -4.13 2.70
C ALA A 91 17.42 -4.55 2.16
N GLU A 92 18.50 -4.00 2.72
CA GLU A 92 19.87 -4.38 2.36
C GLU A 92 20.13 -5.86 2.68
N ALA A 93 19.72 -6.34 3.85
CA ALA A 93 19.87 -7.75 4.22
C ALA A 93 19.14 -8.68 3.24
N VAL A 94 17.93 -8.31 2.79
CA VAL A 94 17.19 -9.06 1.76
C VAL A 94 17.91 -9.06 0.43
N MET A 95 18.49 -7.93 0.01
CA MET A 95 19.31 -7.85 -1.20
C MET A 95 20.54 -8.76 -1.15
N LEU A 96 21.08 -9.01 0.05
CA LEU A 96 22.19 -9.94 0.30
C LEU A 96 21.76 -11.41 0.46
N GLY A 97 20.47 -11.71 0.31
CA GLY A 97 19.92 -13.06 0.35
C GLY A 97 19.38 -13.51 1.71
N GLN A 98 19.30 -12.60 2.69
CA GLN A 98 18.70 -12.92 3.98
C GLN A 98 17.17 -12.89 3.88
N ALA A 99 16.50 -13.93 4.38
CA ALA A 99 15.04 -13.93 4.45
C ALA A 99 14.54 -12.92 5.50
N VAL A 100 13.37 -12.32 5.25
CA VAL A 100 12.68 -11.49 6.23
C VAL A 100 12.21 -12.37 7.40
N SER A 101 12.51 -11.96 8.63
CA SER A 101 11.98 -12.61 9.83
C SER A 101 10.67 -11.94 10.24
N MET A 102 9.60 -12.74 10.34
CA MET A 102 8.31 -12.26 10.81
C MET A 102 7.58 -13.35 11.59
N VAL A 103 6.77 -12.93 12.56
CA VAL A 103 5.79 -13.82 13.20
C VAL A 103 4.69 -14.10 12.19
N LEU A 104 4.20 -15.34 12.12
CA LEU A 104 3.07 -15.68 11.27
C LEU A 104 1.87 -14.79 11.64
N PRO A 105 1.41 -13.91 10.74
CA PRO A 105 0.43 -12.89 11.10
C PRO A 105 -0.96 -13.51 11.16
N LYS A 106 -1.81 -12.96 12.03
CA LYS A 106 -3.26 -13.16 11.91
C LYS A 106 -3.75 -12.44 10.66
N VAL A 107 -4.78 -12.99 10.03
CA VAL A 107 -5.41 -12.40 8.83
C VAL A 107 -6.84 -11.98 9.17
N VAL A 108 -7.10 -10.68 9.04
CA VAL A 108 -8.44 -10.08 9.16
C VAL A 108 -9.07 -10.09 7.77
N GLY A 109 -10.12 -10.87 7.58
CA GLY A 109 -10.93 -10.85 6.37
C GLY A 109 -11.83 -9.63 6.38
N TYR A 110 -11.63 -8.71 5.45
CA TYR A 110 -12.46 -7.51 5.30
C TYR A 110 -13.46 -7.72 4.15
N ARG A 111 -14.69 -8.09 4.51
CA ARG A 111 -15.75 -8.40 3.57
C ARG A 111 -16.42 -7.13 3.08
N ILE A 112 -16.41 -6.91 1.77
CA ILE A 112 -17.09 -5.78 1.13
C ILE A 112 -18.35 -6.30 0.44
N THR A 113 -19.49 -5.69 0.75
CA THR A 113 -20.82 -6.00 0.17
C THR A 113 -21.51 -4.75 -0.33
N GLY A 114 -22.72 -4.92 -0.88
CA GLY A 114 -23.55 -3.81 -1.33
C GLY A 114 -23.05 -3.17 -2.63
N THR A 115 -23.57 -1.99 -2.93
CA THR A 115 -23.25 -1.25 -4.16
C THR A 115 -22.90 0.19 -3.83
N LEU A 116 -21.81 0.69 -4.41
CA LEU A 116 -21.37 2.05 -4.18
C LEU A 116 -22.37 3.04 -4.78
N SER A 117 -22.75 4.05 -3.99
CA SER A 117 -23.59 5.14 -4.47
C SER A 117 -22.91 5.88 -5.64
N PRO A 118 -23.63 6.27 -6.71
CA PRO A 118 -23.07 7.06 -7.81
C PRO A 118 -22.50 8.42 -7.39
N LEU A 119 -22.88 8.90 -6.21
CA LEU A 119 -22.39 10.16 -5.64
C LEU A 119 -21.11 9.98 -4.81
N ALA A 120 -20.77 8.74 -4.45
CA ALA A 120 -19.57 8.40 -3.70
C ALA A 120 -18.41 8.11 -4.65
N THR A 121 -17.22 8.50 -4.23
CA THR A 121 -15.97 8.33 -4.96
C THR A 121 -15.11 7.25 -4.32
N SER A 122 -14.08 6.81 -5.04
CA SER A 122 -13.04 5.92 -4.53
C SER A 122 -12.39 6.42 -3.25
N THR A 123 -12.20 7.75 -3.14
CA THR A 123 -11.63 8.37 -1.95
C THR A 123 -12.55 8.17 -0.74
N ASP A 124 -13.86 8.27 -0.93
CA ASP A 124 -14.83 8.09 0.16
C ASP A 124 -14.80 6.66 0.70
N VAL A 125 -14.67 5.67 -0.18
CA VAL A 125 -14.49 4.26 0.18
C VAL A 125 -13.21 4.08 0.98
N VAL A 126 -12.09 4.60 0.47
CA VAL A 126 -10.77 4.50 1.12
C VAL A 126 -10.78 5.12 2.52
N LEU A 127 -11.36 6.31 2.68
CA LEU A 127 -11.45 6.99 3.98
C LEU A 127 -12.36 6.24 4.95
N THR A 128 -13.44 5.65 4.46
CA THR A 128 -14.35 4.82 5.27
C THR A 128 -13.65 3.57 5.78
N ILE A 129 -12.97 2.83 4.89
CA ILE A 129 -12.19 1.64 5.24
C ILE A 129 -11.07 2.00 6.22
N THR A 130 -10.32 3.08 5.97
CA THR A 130 -9.21 3.51 6.82
C THR A 130 -9.67 3.81 8.24
N LYS A 131 -10.77 4.58 8.40
CA LYS A 131 -11.36 4.86 9.71
C LYS A 131 -11.83 3.58 10.40
N HIS A 132 -12.50 2.70 9.67
CA HIS A 132 -13.06 1.47 10.24
C HIS A 132 -11.96 0.50 10.70
N LEU A 133 -10.98 0.19 9.85
CA LEU A 133 -9.86 -0.69 10.20
C LEU A 133 -9.02 -0.14 11.35
N ARG A 134 -8.90 1.20 11.44
CA ARG A 134 -8.22 1.84 12.58
C ARG A 134 -8.98 1.60 13.90
N GLN A 135 -10.30 1.60 13.88
CA GLN A 135 -11.14 1.31 15.05
C GLN A 135 -11.10 -0.18 15.43
N VAL A 136 -11.07 -1.07 14.44
CA VAL A 136 -10.92 -2.52 14.66
C VAL A 136 -9.57 -2.87 15.31
N GLY A 137 -8.51 -2.13 14.99
CA GLY A 137 -7.18 -2.34 15.58
C GLY A 137 -6.43 -3.50 14.92
N VAL A 138 -6.01 -3.28 13.67
CA VAL A 138 -5.33 -4.29 12.84
C VAL A 138 -3.80 -4.23 12.88
N VAL A 139 -3.23 -3.62 13.92
CA VAL A 139 -1.77 -3.43 14.03
C VAL A 139 -1.03 -4.77 14.05
N GLY A 140 -0.07 -4.92 13.14
CA GLY A 140 0.75 -6.14 13.00
C GLY A 140 0.00 -7.36 12.44
N LYS A 141 -1.23 -7.16 11.92
CA LYS A 141 -2.02 -8.18 11.23
C LYS A 141 -1.98 -7.95 9.73
N PHE A 142 -2.35 -8.97 8.97
CA PHE A 142 -2.70 -8.83 7.56
C PHE A 142 -4.18 -8.49 7.46
N VAL A 143 -4.54 -7.63 6.51
CA VAL A 143 -5.92 -7.43 6.09
C VAL A 143 -6.04 -8.01 4.69
N GLU A 144 -7.00 -8.89 4.46
CA GLU A 144 -7.30 -9.43 3.13
C GLU A 144 -8.74 -9.09 2.76
N PHE A 145 -8.92 -8.43 1.62
CA PHE A 145 -10.22 -7.97 1.15
C PHE A 145 -10.91 -9.07 0.34
N TYR A 146 -12.21 -9.27 0.60
CA TYR A 146 -13.01 -10.26 -0.09
C TYR A 146 -14.50 -9.88 -0.17
N GLY A 147 -15.30 -10.72 -0.80
CA GLY A 147 -16.74 -10.52 -0.94
C GLY A 147 -17.15 -9.83 -2.24
N PRO A 148 -18.45 -9.87 -2.58
CA PRO A 148 -18.96 -9.48 -3.90
C PRO A 148 -18.79 -7.99 -4.22
N GLY A 149 -18.66 -7.13 -3.20
CA GLY A 149 -18.42 -5.70 -3.42
C GLY A 149 -17.03 -5.39 -3.98
N VAL A 150 -16.06 -6.31 -3.87
CA VAL A 150 -14.69 -6.11 -4.41
C VAL A 150 -14.67 -6.06 -5.94
N GLU A 151 -15.63 -6.72 -6.60
CA GLU A 151 -15.75 -6.71 -8.07
C GLU A 151 -16.19 -5.34 -8.62
N GLN A 152 -16.69 -4.45 -7.77
CA GLN A 152 -17.04 -3.08 -8.16
C GLN A 152 -15.86 -2.12 -8.04
N LEU A 153 -14.78 -2.54 -7.37
CA LEU A 153 -13.60 -1.71 -7.16
C LEU A 153 -12.63 -1.90 -8.32
N SER A 154 -12.33 -0.81 -9.01
CA SER A 154 -11.28 -0.78 -10.02
C SER A 154 -9.92 -1.06 -9.38
N LEU A 155 -8.92 -1.40 -10.18
CA LEU A 155 -7.58 -1.63 -9.64
C LEU A 155 -7.01 -0.38 -8.95
N ALA A 156 -7.30 0.81 -9.48
CA ALA A 156 -6.89 2.06 -8.85
C ALA A 156 -7.51 2.22 -7.45
N ASP A 157 -8.76 1.81 -7.26
CA ASP A 157 -9.44 1.85 -5.96
C ASP A 157 -8.76 0.90 -4.97
N ARG A 158 -8.50 -0.34 -5.40
CA ARG A 158 -7.80 -1.36 -4.60
C ARG A 158 -6.40 -0.90 -4.20
N ALA A 159 -5.66 -0.33 -5.14
CA ALA A 159 -4.33 0.23 -4.90
C ALA A 159 -4.39 1.39 -3.90
N THR A 160 -5.39 2.26 -4.00
CA THR A 160 -5.58 3.38 -3.06
C THR A 160 -5.91 2.89 -1.64
N ILE A 161 -6.75 1.86 -1.51
CA ILE A 161 -7.06 1.23 -0.21
C ILE A 161 -5.82 0.59 0.40
N SER A 162 -5.04 -0.12 -0.43
CA SER A 162 -3.81 -0.80 0.00
C SER A 162 -2.68 0.18 0.33
N ASN A 163 -2.62 1.30 -0.38
CA ASN A 163 -1.67 2.39 -0.11
C ASN A 163 -1.87 2.94 1.31
N MET A 164 -3.12 3.07 1.76
CA MET A 164 -3.45 3.60 3.10
C MET A 164 -3.19 2.61 4.27
N CYS A 165 -2.55 1.47 3.99
CA CYS A 165 -2.25 0.43 4.98
C CYS A 165 -1.49 0.95 6.22
N PRO A 166 -0.43 1.76 6.07
CA PRO A 166 0.26 2.35 7.22
C PRO A 166 -0.66 3.19 8.12
N GLU A 167 -1.67 3.86 7.54
CA GLU A 167 -2.57 4.76 8.26
C GLU A 167 -3.57 4.01 9.16
N TYR A 168 -4.05 2.83 8.74
CA TYR A 168 -4.86 1.95 9.60
C TYR A 168 -4.03 0.95 10.42
N GLY A 169 -2.75 0.77 10.07
CA GLY A 169 -1.72 0.12 10.89
C GLY A 169 -1.48 -1.37 10.57
N ALA A 170 -2.13 -1.93 9.56
CA ALA A 170 -1.86 -3.30 9.14
C ALA A 170 -0.47 -3.41 8.50
N THR A 171 0.04 -4.64 8.38
CA THR A 171 1.30 -4.89 7.64
C THR A 171 1.07 -4.87 6.14
N ILE A 172 -0.03 -5.46 5.67
CA ILE A 172 -0.48 -5.42 4.27
C ILE A 172 -2.01 -5.28 4.20
N GLY A 173 -2.51 -4.72 3.11
CA GLY A 173 -3.92 -4.71 2.73
C GLY A 173 -4.10 -5.40 1.37
N PHE A 174 -4.36 -6.71 1.38
CA PHE A 174 -4.22 -7.58 0.22
C PHE A 174 -5.52 -7.76 -0.58
N PHE A 175 -5.43 -7.58 -1.89
CA PHE A 175 -6.48 -7.94 -2.86
C PHE A 175 -5.96 -9.07 -3.76
N PRO A 176 -6.44 -10.31 -3.58
CA PRO A 176 -6.07 -11.43 -4.46
C PRO A 176 -6.30 -11.13 -5.94
N VAL A 177 -5.49 -11.74 -6.82
CA VAL A 177 -5.58 -11.57 -8.27
C VAL A 177 -6.89 -12.16 -8.80
N ASP A 178 -7.66 -11.35 -9.55
CA ASP A 178 -8.91 -11.73 -10.21
C ASP A 178 -8.97 -11.21 -11.66
N ASP A 179 -10.13 -11.33 -12.29
CA ASP A 179 -10.37 -10.86 -13.66
C ASP A 179 -10.10 -9.35 -13.84
N ILE A 180 -10.35 -8.52 -12.81
CA ILE A 180 -10.05 -7.08 -12.85
C ILE A 180 -8.54 -6.85 -12.88
N THR A 181 -7.78 -7.58 -12.08
CA THR A 181 -6.31 -7.53 -12.13
C THR A 181 -5.78 -7.94 -13.50
N ILE A 182 -6.28 -9.04 -14.09
CA ILE A 182 -5.90 -9.46 -15.44
C ILE A 182 -6.27 -8.40 -16.48
N GLY A 183 -7.45 -7.80 -16.38
CA GLY A 183 -7.88 -6.69 -17.23
C GLY A 183 -6.94 -5.48 -17.13
N TYR A 184 -6.48 -5.14 -15.93
CA TYR A 184 -5.53 -4.05 -15.72
C TYR A 184 -4.15 -4.32 -16.33
N LEU A 185 -3.65 -5.56 -16.27
CA LEU A 185 -2.40 -5.93 -16.94
C LEU A 185 -2.49 -5.72 -18.46
N ARG A 186 -3.65 -5.98 -19.07
CA ARG A 186 -3.89 -5.66 -20.49
C ARG A 186 -3.87 -4.15 -20.74
N GLN A 187 -4.56 -3.38 -19.89
CA GLN A 187 -4.62 -1.92 -20.00
C GLN A 187 -3.25 -1.24 -19.87
N THR A 188 -2.36 -1.79 -19.04
CA THR A 188 -0.98 -1.31 -18.86
C THR A 188 0.00 -1.89 -19.89
N ASN A 189 -0.54 -2.42 -20.99
CA ASN A 189 0.21 -2.88 -22.15
C ASN A 189 1.19 -4.02 -21.81
N ARG A 190 0.81 -4.93 -20.91
CA ARG A 190 1.55 -6.18 -20.70
C ARG A 190 1.27 -7.14 -21.86
N GLU A 191 2.29 -7.89 -22.25
CA GLU A 191 2.18 -8.85 -23.36
C GLU A 191 1.14 -9.93 -23.07
N GLU A 192 0.19 -10.16 -23.98
CA GLU A 192 -0.87 -11.17 -23.82
C GLU A 192 -0.34 -12.58 -23.51
N LYS A 193 0.82 -12.95 -24.06
CA LYS A 193 1.48 -14.23 -23.75
C LYS A 193 1.82 -14.35 -22.26
N LYS A 194 2.32 -13.27 -21.65
CA LYS A 194 2.65 -13.23 -20.21
C LYS A 194 1.38 -13.25 -19.37
N ILE A 195 0.35 -12.52 -19.79
CA ILE A 195 -0.94 -12.50 -19.10
C ILE A 195 -1.57 -13.90 -19.07
N ALA A 196 -1.58 -14.61 -20.20
CA ALA A 196 -2.06 -15.98 -20.26
C ALA A 196 -1.25 -16.94 -19.37
N GLN A 197 0.07 -16.76 -19.29
CA GLN A 197 0.94 -17.54 -18.39
C GLN A 197 0.63 -17.26 -16.91
N ILE A 198 0.48 -15.97 -16.54
CA ILE A 198 0.10 -15.53 -15.19
C ILE A 198 -1.23 -16.18 -14.78
N GLU A 199 -2.26 -16.04 -15.62
CA GLU A 199 -3.59 -16.56 -15.35
C GLU A 199 -3.59 -18.09 -15.19
N ALA A 200 -2.94 -18.81 -16.11
CA ALA A 200 -2.84 -20.27 -16.07
C ALA A 200 -2.10 -20.75 -14.80
N TYR A 201 -0.99 -20.09 -14.46
CA TYR A 201 -0.21 -20.39 -13.26
C TYR A 201 -1.05 -20.19 -12.00
N LEU A 202 -1.64 -19.00 -11.81
CA LEU A 202 -2.42 -18.67 -10.61
C LEU A 202 -3.63 -19.59 -10.44
N LYS A 203 -4.30 -19.98 -11.53
CA LYS A 203 -5.39 -20.97 -11.49
C LYS A 203 -4.90 -22.37 -11.08
N ALA A 204 -3.72 -22.78 -11.57
CA ALA A 204 -3.13 -24.07 -11.23
C ALA A 204 -2.75 -24.14 -9.74
N VAL A 205 -2.18 -23.07 -9.19
CA VAL A 205 -1.73 -22.99 -7.78
C VAL A 205 -2.80 -22.47 -6.81
N LYS A 206 -4.04 -22.27 -7.26
CA LYS A 206 -5.18 -21.80 -6.45
C LYS A 206 -4.99 -20.41 -5.83
N MET A 207 -4.30 -19.52 -6.55
CA MET A 207 -4.11 -18.11 -6.20
C MET A 207 -4.87 -17.15 -7.14
N TYR A 208 -5.78 -17.68 -7.96
CA TYR A 208 -6.70 -16.91 -8.78
C TYR A 208 -8.07 -16.84 -8.10
N ARG A 209 -8.61 -15.64 -7.94
CA ARG A 209 -9.80 -15.36 -7.14
C ARG A 209 -11.03 -15.12 -8.01
N ASN A 210 -12.15 -15.70 -7.60
CA ASN A 210 -13.49 -15.25 -7.98
C ASN A 210 -14.18 -14.71 -6.72
N PHE A 211 -14.39 -13.38 -6.65
CA PHE A 211 -14.95 -12.74 -5.46
C PHE A 211 -16.47 -12.94 -5.31
N ALA A 212 -17.17 -13.30 -6.40
CA ALA A 212 -18.57 -13.73 -6.36
C ALA A 212 -18.75 -15.18 -5.87
N ASP A 213 -17.70 -16.01 -5.86
CA ASP A 213 -17.76 -17.40 -5.41
C ASP A 213 -17.34 -17.54 -3.94
N ALA A 214 -18.33 -17.45 -3.05
CA ALA A 214 -18.13 -17.59 -1.61
C ALA A 214 -17.55 -18.96 -1.21
N SER A 215 -17.65 -20.00 -2.04
CA SER A 215 -17.05 -21.32 -1.73
C SER A 215 -15.53 -21.28 -1.74
N GLN A 216 -14.93 -20.28 -2.38
CA GLN A 216 -13.49 -20.10 -2.37
C GLN A 216 -13.03 -19.27 -1.16
N ASP A 217 -13.92 -18.63 -0.39
CA ASP A 217 -13.54 -17.69 0.68
C ASP A 217 -12.58 -18.34 1.69
N PRO A 218 -11.43 -17.72 1.99
CA PRO A 218 -10.50 -18.25 2.98
C PRO A 218 -11.09 -18.29 4.39
N VAL A 219 -10.50 -19.13 5.24
CA VAL A 219 -10.78 -19.12 6.68
C VAL A 219 -9.90 -18.05 7.34
N PHE A 220 -10.50 -16.90 7.63
CA PHE A 220 -9.81 -15.78 8.29
C PHE A 220 -9.75 -15.95 9.80
N SER A 221 -8.80 -15.26 10.44
CA SER A 221 -8.70 -15.23 11.91
C SER A 221 -9.84 -14.45 12.54
N GLU A 222 -10.23 -13.35 11.89
CA GLU A 222 -11.29 -12.42 12.28
C GLU A 222 -11.97 -11.93 11.00
N ILE A 223 -13.29 -11.70 11.06
CA ILE A 223 -14.06 -11.17 9.93
C ILE A 223 -14.62 -9.81 10.33
N VAL A 224 -14.45 -8.84 9.44
CA VAL A 224 -15.01 -7.48 9.53
C VAL A 224 -15.78 -7.23 8.25
N GLU A 225 -16.96 -6.63 8.33
CA GLU A 225 -17.81 -6.38 7.17
C GLU A 225 -18.02 -4.88 6.94
N MET A 226 -18.21 -4.50 5.68
CA MET A 226 -18.61 -3.15 5.27
C MET A 226 -19.55 -3.21 4.07
N ASP A 227 -20.67 -2.50 4.16
CA ASP A 227 -21.56 -2.27 3.03
C ASP A 227 -21.18 -1.00 2.28
N LEU A 228 -20.98 -1.09 0.96
CA LEU A 228 -20.68 0.06 0.10
C LEU A 228 -21.83 1.07 0.03
N GLY A 229 -23.07 0.65 0.34
CA GLY A 229 -24.24 1.52 0.42
C GLY A 229 -24.18 2.53 1.58
N ASP A 230 -23.39 2.24 2.62
CA ASP A 230 -23.20 3.13 3.77
C ASP A 230 -22.11 4.20 3.54
N VAL A 231 -21.42 4.12 2.40
CA VAL A 231 -20.37 5.09 2.04
C VAL A 231 -21.03 6.38 1.59
N VAL A 232 -20.65 7.49 2.25
CA VAL A 232 -21.08 8.84 1.90
C VAL A 232 -19.88 9.71 1.53
N PRO A 233 -20.05 10.72 0.65
CA PRO A 233 -19.02 11.70 0.35
C PRO A 233 -18.40 12.28 1.62
N SER A 234 -17.08 12.25 1.71
CA SER A 234 -16.33 12.53 2.94
C SER A 234 -14.98 13.18 2.65
N VAL A 235 -14.46 13.88 3.65
CA VAL A 235 -13.07 14.32 3.72
C VAL A 235 -12.46 13.79 5.03
N SER A 236 -11.13 13.85 5.17
CA SER A 236 -10.47 13.52 6.43
C SER A 236 -9.60 14.67 6.91
N GLY A 237 -9.72 15.01 8.19
CA GLY A 237 -8.98 16.12 8.78
C GLY A 237 -9.62 16.70 10.04
N PRO A 238 -9.14 17.87 10.50
CA PRO A 238 -8.08 18.67 9.90
C PRO A 238 -6.66 18.18 10.25
N LYS A 239 -6.50 17.18 11.14
CA LYS A 239 -5.19 16.83 11.71
C LYS A 239 -4.69 15.43 11.39
N ARG A 240 -5.59 14.45 11.18
CA ARG A 240 -5.21 13.04 11.01
C ARG A 240 -5.99 12.38 9.87
N PRO A 241 -5.39 11.42 9.14
CA PRO A 241 -6.04 10.74 8.01
C PRO A 241 -7.29 9.91 8.36
N HIS A 242 -7.45 9.49 9.63
CA HIS A 242 -8.60 8.72 10.08
C HIS A 242 -9.73 9.58 10.66
N ASP A 243 -9.56 10.90 10.74
CA ASP A 243 -10.58 11.86 11.19
C ASP A 243 -11.57 12.13 10.04
N ARG A 244 -12.32 11.09 9.63
CA ARG A 244 -13.31 11.20 8.54
C ARG A 244 -14.53 12.01 8.99
N VAL A 245 -14.88 13.00 8.18
CA VAL A 245 -16.06 13.88 8.30
C VAL A 245 -16.86 13.80 7.00
N SER A 246 -18.17 13.65 7.08
CA SER A 246 -19.03 13.68 5.89
C SER A 246 -19.00 15.09 5.26
N VAL A 247 -19.16 15.18 3.94
CA VAL A 247 -19.21 16.49 3.26
C VAL A 247 -20.38 17.34 3.77
N SER A 248 -21.50 16.70 4.14
CA SER A 248 -22.66 17.40 4.73
C SER A 248 -22.35 18.02 6.09
N ASP A 249 -21.50 17.38 6.90
CA ASP A 249 -21.19 17.83 8.26
C ASP A 249 -19.93 18.71 8.33
N LEU A 250 -19.19 18.86 7.22
CA LEU A 250 -17.88 19.52 7.17
C LEU A 250 -17.89 20.94 7.76
N ARG A 251 -18.93 21.73 7.47
CA ARG A 251 -19.06 23.09 8.00
C ARG A 251 -19.18 23.07 9.52
N ASP A 252 -20.03 22.20 10.04
CA ASP A 252 -20.34 22.16 11.47
C ASP A 252 -19.16 21.57 12.26
N ASP A 253 -18.51 20.53 11.74
CA ASP A 253 -17.28 19.96 12.31
C ASP A 253 -16.15 21.00 12.37
N PHE A 254 -15.96 21.77 11.29
CA PHE A 254 -14.95 22.82 11.26
C PHE A 254 -15.23 23.92 12.30
N LEU A 255 -16.49 24.37 12.40
CA LEU A 255 -16.89 25.38 13.39
C LEU A 255 -16.69 24.87 14.83
N GLN A 256 -16.96 23.59 15.10
CA GLN A 256 -16.67 22.97 16.40
C GLN A 256 -15.15 22.91 16.67
N CYS A 257 -14.35 22.57 15.65
CA CYS A 257 -12.90 22.52 15.75
C CYS A 257 -12.29 23.89 16.12
N LEU A 258 -12.88 25.02 15.67
CA LEU A 258 -12.41 26.37 16.02
C LEU A 258 -12.48 26.65 17.54
N GLY A 259 -13.51 26.13 18.22
CA GLY A 259 -13.69 26.30 19.67
C GLY A 259 -12.96 25.24 20.52
N SER A 260 -12.40 24.21 19.88
CA SER A 260 -11.77 23.08 20.57
C SER A 260 -10.39 23.45 21.15
N LYS A 261 -10.11 23.02 22.39
CA LYS A 261 -8.76 23.18 22.97
C LYS A 261 -7.75 22.36 22.16
N LEU A 262 -6.69 23.02 21.69
CA LEU A 262 -5.51 22.33 21.16
C LEU A 262 -4.90 21.45 22.26
N ARG A 263 -5.13 20.13 22.17
CA ARG A 263 -4.34 19.15 22.91
C ARG A 263 -2.96 19.10 22.25
N VAL A 264 -2.05 19.94 22.71
CA VAL A 264 -0.63 19.80 22.40
C VAL A 264 -0.13 18.61 23.21
N GLU A 265 0.00 17.44 22.58
CA GLU A 265 0.80 16.36 23.17
C GLU A 265 2.27 16.82 23.14
N LEU A 266 2.71 17.44 24.22
CA LEU A 266 4.14 17.61 24.49
C LEU A 266 4.72 16.20 24.69
N ARG A 267 5.27 15.61 23.63
CA ARG A 267 6.21 14.49 23.78
C ARG A 267 7.45 15.03 24.49
N SER A 268 7.48 14.92 25.82
CA SER A 268 8.71 15.08 26.58
C SER A 268 9.65 13.93 26.18
N VAL A 269 10.57 14.19 25.26
CA VAL A 269 11.73 13.33 25.06
C VAL A 269 12.63 13.53 26.26
N VAL A 270 12.41 12.75 27.31
CA VAL A 270 13.36 12.65 28.42
C VAL A 270 14.50 11.75 27.95
N PHE A 271 15.59 12.34 27.46
CA PHE A 271 16.85 11.63 27.31
C PHE A 271 17.39 11.30 28.71
N SER A 272 17.28 10.04 29.11
CA SER A 272 18.00 9.53 30.28
C SER A 272 19.47 9.32 29.87
N TRP A 273 20.33 10.26 30.24
CA TRP A 273 21.77 10.01 30.26
C TRP A 273 22.08 9.21 31.51
N THR A 274 22.28 7.90 31.34
CA THR A 274 22.89 7.08 32.38
C THR A 274 24.40 7.26 32.23
N LEU A 275 24.98 8.12 33.07
CA LEU A 275 26.44 8.21 33.20
C LEU A 275 26.94 6.90 33.80
N LEU A 276 27.69 6.15 32.98
CA LEU A 276 28.52 5.04 33.44
C LEU A 276 29.64 5.60 34.30
N ASP A 277 29.48 5.43 35.60
CA ASP A 277 30.54 5.61 36.59
C ASP A 277 31.62 4.54 36.31
N LYS A 278 32.75 4.97 35.75
CA LYS A 278 33.98 4.18 35.71
C LYS A 278 34.96 4.85 36.65
N GLY A 279 35.20 4.19 37.78
CA GLY A 279 36.25 4.55 38.73
C GLY A 279 37.66 4.41 38.14
N GLN A 280 38.53 5.26 38.65
CA GLN A 280 40.01 5.27 38.75
C GLN A 280 40.32 6.70 39.26
N ASP A 281 40.95 6.99 40.38
CA ASP A 281 41.74 6.25 41.39
C ASP A 281 41.42 6.82 42.80
#